data_AF-G0MXX0-F1
#
_entry.id   AF-G0MXX0-F1
#
_cell.length_a   1.000
_cell.length_b   1.000
_cell.length_c   1.000
_cell.angle_alpha   90.00
_cell.angle_beta   90.00
_cell.angle_gamma   90.00
#
_symmetry.space_group_name_H-M   'P 1'
#
loop_
_entity.id
_entity.type
_entity.pdbx_description
1 polymer ?
#
loop_
_entity_poly.entity_id
_entity_poly.type
_entity_poly.pdbx_seq_one_letter_code
_entity_poly.pdbx_strand_id
1 'polypeptide(L)'
;MFRRFFLCFFAVTLSHSEITPSGNSPNGINILCDLCNSGLSLVQSQLSVLESITQNNLGSLINKVCQAAPTEIPIVKAFCVVLEDNLVKALVTLIQGFKDQTSPRLLCGYLSVCEGDPQV
;
A
#
# COMPACT_ATOMS: atom_id res chain seq x y z
N MET A 1 9.08 -32.59 -1.16
CA MET A 1 8.07 -32.23 -2.19
C MET A 1 7.98 -30.71 -2.41
N PHE A 2 8.00 -29.90 -1.35
CA PHE A 2 7.87 -28.43 -1.41
C PHE A 2 8.93 -27.69 -2.25
N ARG A 3 10.18 -28.17 -2.25
CA ARG A 3 11.31 -27.55 -2.97
C ARG A 3 11.15 -27.53 -4.50
N ARG A 4 10.42 -28.50 -5.08
CA ARG A 4 10.15 -28.52 -6.54
C ARG A 4 9.00 -27.59 -6.93
N PHE A 5 8.05 -27.36 -6.01
CA PHE A 5 6.93 -26.44 -6.23
C PHE A 5 7.40 -24.98 -6.27
N PHE A 6 8.34 -24.61 -5.40
CA PHE A 6 8.94 -23.27 -5.37
C PHE A 6 9.76 -22.94 -6.64
N LEU A 7 10.44 -23.94 -7.20
CA LEU A 7 11.23 -23.78 -8.43
C LEU A 7 10.34 -23.61 -9.67
N CYS A 8 9.15 -24.24 -9.71
CA CYS A 8 8.20 -24.00 -10.80
C CYS A 8 7.58 -22.60 -10.72
N PHE A 9 7.29 -22.08 -9.52
CA PHE A 9 6.80 -20.70 -9.35
C PHE A 9 7.85 -19.66 -9.78
N PHE A 10 9.13 -19.91 -9.50
CA PHE A 10 10.24 -19.07 -9.97
C PHE A 10 10.50 -19.21 -11.49
N ALA A 11 10.28 -20.39 -12.08
CA ALA A 11 10.45 -20.59 -13.52
C ALA A 11 9.31 -19.96 -14.35
N VAL A 12 8.07 -19.97 -13.84
CA VAL A 12 6.92 -19.32 -14.49
C VAL A 12 7.04 -17.79 -14.42
N THR A 13 7.66 -17.24 -13.37
CA THR A 13 7.95 -15.80 -13.28
C THR A 13 9.15 -15.34 -14.11
N LEU A 14 9.99 -16.27 -14.60
CA LEU A 14 11.10 -15.97 -15.51
C LEU A 14 10.75 -16.18 -17.00
N SER A 15 9.53 -16.60 -17.33
CA SER A 15 9.07 -16.84 -18.71
C SER A 15 7.96 -15.88 -19.18
N HIS A 16 7.70 -14.82 -18.42
CA HIS A 16 7.07 -13.57 -18.87
C HIS A 16 7.88 -12.46 -18.21
N SER A 17 8.62 -11.59 -18.89
CA SER A 17 8.39 -11.01 -20.20
C SER A 17 9.75 -10.64 -20.79
N GLU A 18 10.12 -11.19 -21.94
CA GLU A 18 11.01 -10.45 -22.83
C GLU A 18 10.21 -9.23 -23.31
N ILE A 19 10.41 -8.10 -22.65
CA ILE A 19 10.01 -6.80 -23.19
C ILE A 19 11.05 -6.51 -24.29
N THR A 20 10.88 -7.14 -25.44
CA THR A 20 11.58 -6.72 -26.66
C THR A 20 11.26 -5.25 -26.89
N PRO A 21 12.26 -4.36 -27.02
CA PRO A 21 12.02 -2.97 -27.40
C PRO A 21 11.72 -2.97 -28.89
N SER A 22 10.51 -3.37 -29.26
CA SER A 22 10.09 -3.43 -30.66
C SER A 22 8.94 -2.46 -30.90
N GLY A 23 9.31 -1.29 -31.42
CA GLY A 23 8.43 -0.45 -32.21
C GLY A 23 7.68 0.61 -31.42
N ASN A 24 8.02 1.87 -31.70
CA ASN A 24 7.20 3.04 -31.42
C ASN A 24 5.80 2.84 -32.02
N SER A 25 4.87 2.28 -31.22
CA SER A 25 3.45 2.31 -31.50
C SER A 25 2.80 3.24 -30.48
N PRO A 26 2.22 4.38 -30.90
CA PRO A 26 1.68 5.39 -29.99
C PRO A 26 0.53 4.87 -29.11
N ASN A 27 -0.01 3.68 -29.39
CA ASN A 27 -1.13 3.09 -28.63
C ASN A 27 -0.68 2.10 -27.54
N GLY A 28 0.50 1.47 -27.65
CA GLY A 28 0.98 0.48 -26.68
C GLY A 28 1.50 1.09 -25.38
N ILE A 29 2.17 2.23 -25.49
CA ILE A 29 2.71 3.02 -24.36
C ILE A 29 1.55 3.57 -23.50
N ASN A 30 0.45 4.01 -24.14
CA ASN A 30 -0.72 4.53 -23.45
C ASN A 30 -1.46 3.47 -22.63
N ILE A 31 -1.64 2.24 -23.14
CA ILE A 31 -2.34 1.17 -22.41
C ILE A 31 -1.57 0.79 -21.14
N LEU A 32 -0.25 0.62 -21.21
CA LEU A 32 0.55 0.27 -20.05
C LEU A 32 0.56 1.40 -19.00
N CYS A 33 0.55 2.66 -19.45
CA CYS A 33 0.42 3.83 -18.59
C CYS A 33 -0.94 3.87 -17.87
N ASP A 34 -2.04 3.61 -18.58
CA ASP A 34 -3.38 3.55 -18.01
C ASP A 34 -3.54 2.41 -17.00
N LEU A 35 -2.98 1.23 -17.28
CA LEU A 35 -2.96 0.10 -16.35
C LEU A 35 -2.14 0.41 -15.09
N CYS A 36 -0.98 1.05 -15.25
CA CYS A 36 -0.14 1.45 -14.12
C CYS A 36 -0.87 2.48 -13.24
N ASN A 37 -1.44 3.51 -13.84
CA ASN A 37 -2.20 4.54 -13.12
C ASN A 37 -3.44 3.96 -12.44
N SER A 38 -4.20 3.11 -13.13
CA SER A 38 -5.40 2.47 -12.59
C SER A 38 -5.07 1.49 -11.46
N GLY A 39 -4.01 0.69 -11.62
CA GLY A 39 -3.55 -0.24 -10.60
C GLY A 39 -3.10 0.47 -9.32
N LEU A 40 -2.31 1.53 -9.45
CA LEU A 40 -1.86 2.31 -8.30
C LEU A 40 -2.98 3.15 -7.69
N SER A 41 -3.90 3.67 -8.49
CA SER A 41 -5.11 4.33 -7.98
C SER A 41 -5.97 3.37 -7.16
N LEU A 42 -6.05 2.10 -7.55
CA LEU A 42 -6.77 1.07 -6.79
C LEU A 42 -6.04 0.75 -5.48
N VAL A 43 -4.71 0.66 -5.48
CA VAL A 43 -3.93 0.49 -4.24
C VAL A 43 -4.14 1.66 -3.29
N GLN A 44 -4.10 2.90 -3.80
CA GLN A 44 -4.32 4.10 -2.99
C GLN A 44 -5.73 4.18 -2.41
N SER A 45 -6.76 3.77 -3.15
CA SER A 45 -8.12 3.75 -2.64
C SER A 45 -8.27 2.75 -1.50
N GLN A 46 -7.69 1.55 -1.64
CA GLN A 46 -7.70 0.52 -0.60
C GLN A 46 -6.90 0.95 0.64
N LEU A 47 -5.75 1.62 0.45
CA LEU A 47 -4.98 2.19 1.57
C LEU A 47 -5.77 3.27 2.30
N SER A 48 -6.55 4.10 1.59
CA SER A 48 -7.40 5.13 2.21
C SER A 48 -8.57 4.54 2.98
N VAL A 49 -9.16 3.43 2.50
CA VAL A 49 -10.16 2.66 3.25
C VAL A 49 -9.53 2.06 4.51
N LEU A 50 -8.33 1.47 4.40
CA LEU A 50 -7.61 0.91 5.53
C LEU A 50 -7.26 1.98 6.57
N GLU A 51 -6.80 3.16 6.14
CA GLU A 51 -6.55 4.33 6.99
C GLU A 51 -7.80 4.68 7.81
N SER A 52 -8.95 4.79 7.14
CA SER A 52 -10.23 5.09 7.78
C SER A 52 -10.68 3.99 8.74
N ILE A 53 -10.50 2.71 8.39
CA ILE A 53 -10.84 1.59 9.29
C ILE A 53 -9.94 1.59 10.53
N THR A 54 -8.64 1.78 10.35
CA THR A 54 -7.69 1.86 11.47
C THR A 54 -8.05 3.03 12.40
N GLN A 55 -8.30 4.21 11.84
CA GLN A 55 -8.56 5.39 12.66
C GLN A 55 -9.92 5.31 13.36
N ASN A 56 -10.97 4.89 12.65
CA ASN A 56 -12.34 4.89 13.16
C ASN A 56 -12.72 3.63 13.92
N ASN A 57 -12.31 2.43 13.46
CA ASN A 57 -12.67 1.18 14.12
C ASN A 57 -11.63 0.78 15.16
N LEU A 58 -10.35 0.69 14.80
CA LEU A 58 -9.33 0.26 15.75
C LEU A 58 -9.13 1.29 16.87
N GLY A 59 -9.09 2.58 16.54
CA GLY A 59 -9.07 3.65 17.54
C GLY A 59 -10.27 3.61 18.49
N SER A 60 -11.50 3.46 17.95
CA SER A 60 -12.71 3.37 18.77
C SER A 60 -12.74 2.12 19.66
N LEU A 61 -12.25 0.98 19.15
CA LEU A 61 -12.22 -0.28 19.89
C LEU A 61 -11.19 -0.24 21.02
N ILE A 62 -10.00 0.31 20.77
CA ILE A 62 -8.99 0.56 21.81
C ILE A 62 -9.56 1.50 22.87
N ASN A 63 -10.21 2.59 22.48
CA ASN A 63 -10.83 3.53 23.42
C ASN A 63 -11.89 2.84 24.30
N LYS A 64 -12.79 2.04 23.71
CA LYS A 64 -13.80 1.28 24.47
C LYS A 64 -13.18 0.27 25.44
N VAL A 65 -12.15 -0.45 25.01
CA VAL A 65 -11.43 -1.40 25.88
C VAL A 65 -10.75 -0.65 27.02
N CYS A 66 -10.15 0.51 26.74
CA CYS A 66 -9.47 1.34 27.73
C CYS A 66 -10.41 2.03 28.72
N GLN A 67 -11.63 2.36 28.30
CA GLN A 67 -12.69 2.84 29.20
C GLN A 67 -13.25 1.73 30.11
N ALA A 68 -13.30 0.49 29.60
CA ALA A 68 -13.77 -0.67 30.37
C ALA A 68 -12.68 -1.29 31.27
N ALA A 69 -11.41 -0.95 31.05
CA ALA A 69 -10.29 -1.48 31.79
C ALA A 69 -10.13 -0.78 33.17
N PRO A 70 -9.62 -1.48 34.19
CA PRO A 70 -9.32 -0.90 35.50
C PRO A 70 -8.09 0.01 35.43
N THR A 71 -8.30 1.24 34.92
CA THR A 71 -7.27 2.27 34.75
C THR A 71 -6.75 2.86 36.06
N GLU A 72 -7.34 2.46 37.19
CA GLU A 72 -6.81 2.67 38.54
C GLU A 72 -5.45 1.99 38.73
N ILE A 73 -5.17 0.95 37.94
CA ILE A 73 -3.86 0.31 37.88
C ILE A 73 -2.95 1.15 36.95
N PRO A 74 -1.83 1.71 37.45
CA PRO A 74 -0.98 2.62 36.68
C PRO A 74 -0.46 2.00 35.37
N ILE A 75 -0.15 0.70 35.39
CA ILE A 75 0.34 0.01 34.20
C ILE A 75 -0.74 -0.15 33.12
N VAL A 76 -1.99 -0.36 33.51
CA VAL A 76 -3.13 -0.47 32.57
C VAL A 76 -3.39 0.89 31.92
N LYS A 77 -3.35 1.97 32.70
CA LYS A 77 -3.47 3.34 32.19
C LYS A 77 -2.35 3.68 31.20
N ALA A 78 -1.10 3.36 31.52
CA ALA A 78 0.03 3.58 30.62
C ALA A 78 -0.11 2.78 29.32
N PHE A 79 -0.55 1.52 29.42
CA PHE A 79 -0.78 0.67 28.25
C PHE A 79 -1.85 1.25 27.32
N CYS A 80 -2.93 1.77 27.90
CA CYS A 80 -4.01 2.42 27.14
C CYS A 80 -3.57 3.67 26.39
N VAL A 81 -2.78 4.54 27.02
CA VAL A 81 -2.20 5.70 26.36
C VAL A 81 -1.28 5.28 25.21
N VAL A 82 -0.45 4.24 25.40
CA VAL A 82 0.43 3.76 24.32
C VAL A 82 -0.36 3.17 23.16
N LEU A 83 -1.43 2.42 23.43
CA LEU A 83 -2.26 1.83 22.38
C LEU A 83 -3.03 2.91 21.60
N GLU A 84 -3.62 3.91 22.26
CA GLU A 84 -4.30 4.99 21.55
C GLU A 84 -3.32 5.89 20.78
N ASP A 85 -2.30 6.42 21.47
CA ASP A 85 -1.46 7.49 20.88
C ASP A 85 -0.35 6.96 20.00
N ASN A 86 0.21 5.78 20.28
CA ASN A 86 1.36 5.27 19.53
C ASN A 86 0.97 4.22 18.50
N LEU A 87 0.10 3.26 18.84
CA LEU A 87 -0.24 2.19 17.90
C LEU A 87 -1.10 2.70 16.74
N VAL A 88 -2.21 3.40 17.02
CA VAL A 88 -3.10 3.92 15.97
C VAL A 88 -2.34 4.92 15.08
N LYS A 89 -1.60 5.83 15.70
CA LYS A 89 -0.81 6.83 14.99
C LYS A 89 0.31 6.22 14.14
N ALA A 90 1.00 5.20 14.64
CA ALA A 90 2.03 4.50 13.89
C ALA A 90 1.44 3.77 12.67
N LEU A 91 0.29 3.09 12.82
CA LEU A 91 -0.39 2.45 11.70
C LEU A 91 -0.85 3.47 10.64
N VAL A 92 -1.46 4.59 11.06
CA VAL A 92 -1.85 5.66 10.13
C VAL A 92 -0.63 6.22 9.40
N THR A 93 0.45 6.52 10.13
CA THR A 93 1.71 7.03 9.54
C THR A 93 2.30 6.04 8.54
N LEU A 94 2.26 4.74 8.84
CA LEU A 94 2.73 3.69 7.95
C LEU A 94 1.88 3.64 6.66
N ILE A 95 0.55 3.68 6.78
CA ILE A 95 -0.38 3.71 5.64
C ILE A 95 -0.13 4.95 4.77
N GLN A 96 0.12 6.11 5.40
CA GLN A 96 0.44 7.35 4.71
C GLN A 96 1.77 7.23 3.94
N GLY A 97 2.81 6.69 4.57
CA GLY A 97 4.09 6.42 3.91
C GLY A 97 3.96 5.45 2.73
N PHE A 98 3.05 4.47 2.81
CA PHE A 98 2.72 3.62 1.68
C PHE A 98 2.01 4.40 0.56
N LYS A 99 1.04 5.26 0.89
CA LYS A 99 0.33 6.11 -0.10
C LYS A 99 1.28 7.05 -0.84
N ASP A 100 2.23 7.65 -0.12
CA ASP A 100 3.24 8.55 -0.68
C ASP A 100 4.18 7.81 -1.64
N GLN A 101 4.59 6.58 -1.28
CA GLN A 101 5.44 5.75 -2.13
C GLN A 101 4.70 5.07 -3.29
N THR A 102 3.39 4.86 -3.18
CA THR A 102 2.54 4.29 -4.25
C THR A 102 1.87 5.35 -5.12
N SER A 103 2.37 6.59 -5.12
CA SER A 103 1.91 7.65 -6.02
C SER A 103 1.97 7.20 -7.49
N PRO A 104 0.82 7.09 -8.19
CA PRO A 104 0.75 6.67 -9.59
C PRO A 104 1.65 7.51 -10.48
N ARG A 105 1.67 8.82 -10.26
CA ARG A 105 2.47 9.78 -11.03
C ARG A 105 3.97 9.55 -10.87
N LEU A 106 4.43 9.16 -9.68
CA LEU A 106 5.85 8.95 -9.43
C LEU A 106 6.31 7.57 -9.93
N LEU A 107 5.55 6.52 -9.64
CA LEU A 107 5.95 5.16 -10.00
C LEU A 107 5.76 4.86 -11.49
N CYS A 108 4.65 5.28 -12.11
CA CYS A 108 4.43 5.02 -13.54
C CYS A 108 5.35 5.86 -14.44
N GLY A 109 5.74 7.06 -13.98
CA GLY A 109 6.78 7.87 -14.62
C GLY A 109 8.18 7.30 -14.41
N TYR A 110 8.52 6.84 -13.20
CA TYR A 110 9.82 6.22 -12.91
C TYR A 110 10.04 4.90 -13.67
N LEU A 111 8.99 4.09 -13.83
CA LEU A 111 9.06 2.86 -14.60
C LEU A 111 9.20 3.10 -16.12
N SER A 112 9.26 4.36 -16.58
CA SER A 112 9.27 4.75 -18.00
C SER A 112 8.10 4.17 -18.80
N VAL A 113 7.05 3.73 -18.10
CA VAL A 113 5.83 3.16 -18.68
C VAL A 113 4.93 4.29 -19.20
N CYS A 114 4.99 5.44 -18.55
CA CYS A 114 4.48 6.70 -19.06
C CYS A 114 5.70 7.54 -19.48
N GLU A 115 5.99 7.65 -20.77
CA GLU A 115 6.89 8.71 -21.25
C GLU A 115 6.22 10.05 -20.95
N GLY A 116 6.97 10.93 -20.29
CA GLY A 116 6.41 12.10 -19.64
C GLY A 116 5.63 13.01 -20.59
N ASP A 117 4.48 13.46 -20.12
CA ASP A 117 4.23 14.88 -20.14
C ASP A 117 4.20 15.39 -18.69
N PRO A 118 5.35 15.85 -18.14
CA PRO A 118 5.29 16.74 -17.01
C PRO A 118 4.79 18.08 -17.55
N GLN A 119 3.46 18.26 -17.51
CA GLN A 119 2.68 19.47 -17.77
C GLN A 119 2.01 19.60 -19.15
N VAL A 120 0.81 19.02 -19.26
CA VAL A 120 -0.47 19.79 -19.34
C VAL A 120 -1.53 19.11 -18.47
#